data_AF-A0A4P9ZJN1-F1
#
_entry.id   AF-A0A4P9ZJN1-F1
#
_cell.length_a   1.000
_cell.length_b   1.000
_cell.length_c   1.000
_cell.angle_alpha   90.00
_cell.angle_beta   90.00
_cell.angle_gamma   90.00
#
_symmetry.space_group_name_H-M   'P 1'
#
loop_
_entity.id
_entity.type
_entity.pdbx_description
1 polymer ?
#
loop_
_entity_poly.entity_id
_entity_poly.type
_entity_poly.pdbx_seq_one_letter_code
_entity_poly.pdbx_strand_id
1 'polypeptide(L)'
;MSSNIDLKDAIKEVSDNVDQLNQFLKPLTAAPLPETLSKFSPEERAQLQVILAYSINTLYWTYLKINGIPPTSHPVMKELVSWYYFGRPSNG
;
A
#
# COMPACT_ATOMS: atom_id res chain seq x y z
N MET A 1 -20.86 -17.84 -12.20
CA MET A 1 -20.77 -18.54 -10.90
C MET A 1 -20.25 -17.55 -9.89
N SER A 2 -21.13 -16.85 -9.17
CA SER A 2 -20.71 -15.96 -8.10
C SER A 2 -20.25 -16.84 -6.94
N SER A 3 -18.94 -16.93 -6.74
CA SER A 3 -18.38 -17.53 -5.52
C SER A 3 -19.05 -16.83 -4.34
N ASN A 4 -19.79 -17.60 -3.55
CA ASN A 4 -20.34 -17.16 -2.29
C ASN A 4 -19.14 -17.04 -1.34
N ILE A 5 -18.42 -15.92 -1.44
CA ILE A 5 -17.36 -15.58 -0.50
C ILE A 5 -18.09 -15.37 0.83
N ASP A 6 -17.82 -16.25 1.80
CA ASP A 6 -18.31 -16.01 3.15
C ASP A 6 -17.69 -14.69 3.62
N LEU A 7 -18.54 -13.71 3.90
CA LEU A 7 -18.13 -12.40 4.35
C LEU A 7 -17.22 -12.49 5.58
N LYS A 8 -17.42 -13.51 6.43
CA LYS A 8 -16.58 -13.76 7.60
C LYS A 8 -15.15 -14.13 7.20
N ASP A 9 -15.00 -14.98 6.18
CA ASP A 9 -13.69 -15.40 5.70
C ASP A 9 -12.94 -14.22 5.06
N ALA A 10 -13.63 -13.40 4.27
CA ALA A 10 -13.04 -12.20 3.68
C ALA A 10 -12.61 -11.17 4.72
N ILE A 11 -13.42 -10.95 5.76
CA ILE A 11 -13.06 -10.05 6.87
C ILE A 11 -11.84 -10.61 7.63
N LYS A 12 -11.83 -11.92 7.87
CA LYS A 12 -10.70 -12.58 8.54
C LYS A 12 -9.41 -12.41 7.72
N GLU A 13 -9.47 -12.64 6.41
CA GLU A 13 -8.32 -12.49 5.51
C GLU A 13 -7.78 -11.05 5.52
N VAL A 14 -8.67 -10.05 5.44
CA VAL A 14 -8.27 -8.65 5.55
C VAL A 14 -7.61 -8.35 6.90
N SER A 15 -8.16 -8.87 8.00
CA SER A 15 -7.57 -8.71 9.34
C SER A 15 -6.17 -9.33 9.42
N ASP A 16 -6.03 -10.58 8.97
CA ASP A 16 -4.75 -11.30 8.99
C ASP A 16 -3.69 -10.55 8.15
N ASN A 17 -4.08 -10.02 6.99
CA ASN A 17 -3.20 -9.24 6.11
C ASN A 17 -2.75 -7.91 6.75
N VAL A 18 -3.66 -7.23 7.47
CA VAL A 18 -3.32 -5.99 8.21
C VAL A 18 -2.37 -6.30 9.37
N ASP A 19 -2.56 -7.42 10.07
CA ASP A 19 -1.67 -7.85 11.15
C ASP A 19 -0.27 -8.20 10.64
N GLN A 20 -0.16 -8.90 9.52
CA GLN A 20 1.11 -9.18 8.86
C GLN A 20 1.82 -7.89 8.43
N LEU A 21 1.10 -6.96 7.80
CA LEU A 21 1.65 -5.67 7.40
C LEU A 21 2.20 -4.89 8.60
N ASN A 22 1.46 -4.87 9.72
CA ASN A 22 1.94 -4.24 10.96
C ASN A 22 3.25 -4.86 11.44
N GLN A 23 3.41 -6.19 11.34
CA GLN A 23 4.68 -6.85 11.70
C GLN A 23 5.83 -6.43 10.78
N PHE A 24 5.60 -6.29 9.48
CA PHE A 24 6.62 -5.81 8.53
C PHE A 24 7.00 -4.35 8.75
N LEU A 25 6.06 -3.51 9.19
CA LEU A 25 6.31 -2.08 9.41
C LEU A 25 6.94 -1.77 10.77
N LYS A 26 6.80 -2.65 11.77
CA LYS A 26 7.44 -2.50 13.10
C LYS A 26 8.91 -2.06 13.08
N PRO A 27 9.83 -2.72 12.34
CA PRO A 27 11.23 -2.30 12.33
C PRO A 27 11.43 -0.90 11.75
N LEU A 28 10.56 -0.46 10.85
CA LEU A 28 10.62 0.85 10.23
C LEU A 28 10.07 1.95 11.16
N THR A 29 9.06 1.63 11.97
CA THR A 29 8.42 2.56 12.93
C THR A 29 9.07 2.56 14.31
N ALA A 30 9.98 1.62 14.59
CA ALA A 30 10.72 1.53 15.86
C ALA A 30 11.66 2.71 16.14
N ALA A 31 12.05 3.46 15.11
CA ALA A 31 12.90 4.64 15.21
C ALA A 31 12.42 5.72 14.25
N PRO A 32 12.78 7.01 14.47
CA PRO A 32 12.51 8.07 13.51
C PRO A 32 13.04 7.70 12.12
N LEU A 33 12.18 7.85 11.10
CA LEU A 33 12.51 7.50 9.71
C LEU A 33 13.84 8.10 9.21
N PRO A 34 14.22 9.35 9.54
CA PRO A 34 15.51 9.91 9.14
C PRO A 34 16.73 9.14 9.68
N GLU A 35 16.65 8.61 10.90
CA GLU A 35 17.70 7.80 11.55
C GLU A 35 17.79 6.40 10.95
N THR A 36 16.66 5.84 10.52
CA THR A 36 16.64 4.58 9.78
C THR A 36 17.20 4.78 8.38
N LEU A 37 16.78 5.85 7.69
CA LEU A 37 17.27 6.19 6.36
C LEU A 37 18.78 6.46 6.35
N SER A 38 19.36 7.08 7.37
CA SER A 38 20.81 7.38 7.39
C SER A 38 21.72 6.14 7.38
N LYS A 39 21.16 4.95 7.61
CA LYS A 39 21.88 3.67 7.57
C LYS A 39 21.97 3.07 6.15
N PHE A 40 21.21 3.62 5.20
CA PHE A 40 21.12 3.13 3.83
C PHE A 40 21.89 4.02 2.86
N SER A 41 22.36 3.43 1.76
CA SER A 41 22.93 4.17 0.64
C SER A 41 21.87 5.08 -0.02
N PRO A 42 22.28 6.12 -0.79
CA PRO A 42 21.33 7.01 -1.45
C PRO A 42 20.34 6.30 -2.38
N GLU A 43 20.74 5.19 -3.02
CA GLU A 43 19.90 4.42 -3.93
C GLU A 43 18.84 3.59 -3.18
N GLU A 44 19.25 2.84 -2.14
CA GLU A 44 18.33 2.12 -1.25
C GLU A 44 17.32 3.07 -0.57
N ARG A 45 17.75 4.29 -0.20
CA ARG A 45 16.87 5.32 0.36
C ARG A 45 15.77 5.73 -0.61
N ALA A 46 16.13 5.96 -1.88
CA ALA A 46 15.16 6.34 -2.90
C ALA A 46 14.14 5.22 -3.13
N GLN A 47 14.60 3.97 -3.23
CA GLN A 47 13.72 2.81 -3.37
C GLN A 47 12.77 2.67 -2.17
N LEU A 48 13.29 2.75 -0.95
CA LEU A 48 12.48 2.67 0.26
C LEU A 48 11.42 3.78 0.31
N GLN A 49 11.79 5.02 -0.02
CA GLN A 49 10.83 6.13 -0.04
C GLN A 49 9.72 5.95 -1.09
N VAL A 50 10.05 5.45 -2.29
CA VAL A 50 9.06 5.17 -3.33
C VAL A 50 8.11 4.05 -2.88
N ILE A 51 8.64 2.96 -2.34
CA ILE A 51 7.84 1.85 -1.83
C ILE A 51 6.93 2.33 -0.69
N LEU A 52 7.45 3.15 0.23
CA LEU A 52 6.66 3.69 1.34
C LEU A 52 5.52 4.58 0.87
N ALA A 53 5.79 5.49 -0.08
CA ALA A 53 4.75 6.34 -0.65
C ALA A 53 3.65 5.50 -1.32
N TYR A 54 4.04 4.48 -2.09
CA TYR A 54 3.10 3.55 -2.71
C TYR A 54 2.28 2.76 -1.68
N SER A 55 2.92 2.23 -0.63
CA SER A 55 2.26 1.51 0.45
C SER A 55 1.25 2.38 1.18
N ILE A 56 1.61 3.63 1.52
CA ILE A 56 0.70 4.58 2.18
C ILE A 56 -0.51 4.86 1.30
N ASN A 57 -0.30 5.16 0.01
CA ASN A 57 -1.38 5.41 -0.93
C ASN A 57 -2.31 4.20 -1.07
N THR A 58 -1.75 2.99 -1.11
CA THR A 58 -2.53 1.74 -1.17
C THR A 58 -3.32 1.51 0.11
N LEU A 59 -2.73 1.74 1.29
CA LEU A 59 -3.44 1.59 2.57
C LEU A 59 -4.58 2.58 2.70
N TYR A 60 -4.36 3.82 2.26
CA TYR A 60 -5.41 4.84 2.24
C TYR A 60 -6.55 4.45 1.30
N TRP A 61 -6.24 3.91 0.12
CA TRP A 61 -7.24 3.37 -0.79
C TRP A 61 -8.05 2.22 -0.18
N THR A 62 -7.38 1.26 0.47
CA THR A 62 -8.03 0.14 1.17
C THR A 62 -8.93 0.65 2.29
N TYR A 63 -8.50 1.67 3.04
CA TYR A 63 -9.31 2.32 4.06
C TYR A 63 -10.59 2.93 3.48
N LEU A 64 -10.50 3.67 2.37
CA LEU A 64 -11.67 4.25 1.71
C LEU A 64 -12.67 3.16 1.27
N LYS A 65 -12.14 2.07 0.70
CA LYS A 65 -12.92 0.90 0.26
C LYS A 65 -13.67 0.23 1.42
N ILE A 66 -13.03 0.04 2.57
CA ILE A 66 -13.65 -0.56 3.77
C ILE A 66 -14.76 0.34 4.33
N ASN A 67 -14.58 1.67 4.28
CA ASN A 67 -15.58 2.64 4.75
C ASN A 67 -16.73 2.87 3.75
N GLY A 68 -16.77 2.16 2.62
CA GLY A 68 -17.79 2.35 1.59
C GLY A 68 -17.70 3.69 0.86
N ILE A 69 -16.58 4.42 0.99
CA ILE A 69 -16.35 5.67 0.29
C ILE A 69 -15.84 5.34 -1.11
N PRO A 70 -16.49 5.81 -2.19
CA PRO A 70 -16.04 5.53 -3.56
C PRO A 70 -14.62 6.10 -3.75
N PRO A 71 -13.60 5.26 -3.96
CA PRO A 71 -12.21 5.74 -4.00
C PRO A 71 -11.95 6.63 -5.22
N THR A 72 -12.78 6.53 -6.28
CA THR A 72 -12.68 7.28 -7.53
C THR A 72 -12.79 8.80 -7.39
N SER A 73 -13.30 9.30 -6.26
CA SER A 73 -13.43 10.75 -6.02
C SER A 73 -12.21 11.36 -5.34
N HIS A 74 -11.23 10.55 -4.91
CA HIS A 74 -10.09 11.05 -4.14
C HIS A 74 -8.86 11.33 -5.03
N PRO A 75 -8.15 12.48 -4.87
CA PRO A 75 -6.98 12.85 -5.67
C PRO A 75 -5.88 11.79 -5.73
N VAL A 76 -5.72 11.00 -4.67
CA VAL A 76 -4.74 9.89 -4.59
C VAL A 76 -4.91 8.84 -5.71
N MET A 77 -6.12 8.72 -6.29
CA MET A 77 -6.37 7.82 -7.42
C MET A 77 -5.65 8.25 -8.69
N LYS A 78 -5.49 9.57 -8.92
CA LYS A 78 -4.73 10.04 -10.09
C LYS A 78 -3.28 9.59 -10.01
N GLU A 79 -2.70 9.60 -8.80
CA GLU A 79 -1.34 9.14 -8.59
C GLU A 79 -1.23 7.63 -8.79
N LEU A 80 -2.07 6.82 -8.13
CA LEU A 80 -2.05 5.35 -8.25
C LEU A 80 -2.27 4.85 -9.68
N VAL A 81 -3.20 5.46 -10.43
CA VAL A 81 -3.45 5.10 -11.84
C VAL A 81 -2.23 5.41 -12.70
N SER A 82 -1.55 6.53 -12.46
CA SER A 82 -0.32 6.86 -13.19
C SER A 82 0.78 5.82 -12.97
N TRP A 83 0.98 5.36 -11.73
CA TRP A 83 1.95 4.31 -11.41
C TRP A 83 1.61 2.95 -12.05
N TYR A 84 0.32 2.60 -12.11
CA TYR A 84 -0.15 1.38 -12.76
C TYR A 84 0.18 1.33 -14.26
N TYR A 85 0.07 2.46 -14.97
CA TYR A 85 0.44 2.54 -16.38
C TYR A 85 1.95 2.62 -16.61
N PHE A 86 2.70 3.22 -15.69
CA PHE A 86 4.15 3.33 -15.78
C PHE A 86 4.86 1.97 -15.73
N GLY A 87 4.28 0.98 -15.03
CA GLY A 87 4.85 -0.36 -14.90
C GLY A 87 4.56 -1.32 -16.06
N ARG A 88 3.79 -0.92 -17.09
CA ARG A 88 3.55 -1.76 -18.26
C ARG A 88 4.49 -1.38 -19.41
N PRO A 89 5.23 -2.35 -20.00
CA PRO A 89 5.91 -2.09 -21.25
C PRO A 89 4.86 -1.70 -22.30
N SER A 90 5.12 -0.60 -23.01
CA SER A 90 4.31 -0.22 -24.16
C SER A 90 4.46 -1.32 -25.20
N ASN A 91 3.47 -2.19 -25.32
CA ASN A 91 3.40 -3.11 -26.44
C ASN A 91 3.06 -2.26 -27.68
N GLY A 92 4.10 -1.93 -28.44
CA GLY A 92 3.99 -1.53 -29.84
C GLY A 92 3.72 -2.74 -30.72
#